data_AF-X1EDE2-F1
#
_entry.id   AF-X1EDE2-F1
#
_cell.length_a   1.000
_cell.length_b   1.000
_cell.length_c   1.000
_cell.angle_alpha   90.00
_cell.angle_beta   90.00
_cell.angle_gamma   90.00
#
_symmetry.space_group_name_H-M   'P 1'
#
loop_
_entity.id
_entity.type
_entity.pdbx_description
1 polymer ?
#
loop_
_entity_poly.entity_id
_entity_poly.type
_entity_poly.pdbx_seq_one_letter_code
_entity_poly.pdbx_strand_id
1 'polypeptide(L)'
;VAESIGWPIGSPFQLEMGFANLALGVLGIVAVSRRDGFREATVIAVAIIGLGATIVHIMDIIQTGNLAPGNTLQNISNLLKPTLLIGFLVASRRAEAKPDSEVRTPEFDQWRGPLGGAAGFATACIATAFGLGFWFGQPGLITLFGILLSFVILIIILLRSPSHRVRWS
;
A
#
# COMPACT_ATOMS: atom_id res chain seq x y z
N VAL A 1 -18.37 -1.58 -3.68
CA VAL A 1 -17.75 -2.22 -2.50
C VAL A 1 -18.79 -2.81 -1.55
N ALA A 2 -19.79 -2.07 -1.02
CA ALA A 2 -20.85 -2.66 -0.19
C ALA A 2 -21.64 -3.79 -0.86
N GLU A 3 -22.17 -3.58 -2.07
CA GLU A 3 -22.88 -4.64 -2.81
C GLU A 3 -21.99 -5.86 -3.07
N SER A 4 -20.72 -5.65 -3.43
CA SER A 4 -19.80 -6.74 -3.69
C SER A 4 -19.50 -7.57 -2.42
N ILE A 5 -19.64 -6.99 -1.22
CA ILE A 5 -19.47 -7.69 0.07
C ILE A 5 -20.80 -8.10 0.74
N GLY A 6 -21.96 -7.84 0.12
CA GLY A 6 -23.29 -8.23 0.64
C GLY A 6 -23.87 -7.32 1.74
N TRP A 7 -23.33 -6.13 1.95
CA TRP A 7 -23.80 -5.18 2.97
C TRP A 7 -24.74 -4.10 2.38
N PRO A 8 -25.67 -3.53 3.17
CA PRO A 8 -26.53 -2.45 2.72
C PRO A 8 -25.72 -1.24 2.20
N ILE A 9 -26.10 -0.72 1.04
CA ILE A 9 -25.51 0.48 0.44
C ILE A 9 -25.80 1.69 1.34
N GLY A 10 -24.79 2.53 1.56
CA GLY A 10 -24.95 3.79 2.31
C GLY A 10 -24.88 3.65 3.82
N SER A 11 -24.39 2.51 4.35
CA SER A 11 -24.15 2.38 5.79
C SER A 11 -22.96 3.24 6.24
N PRO A 12 -23.00 3.83 7.45
CA PRO A 12 -21.87 4.57 8.03
C PRO A 12 -20.56 3.78 8.07
N PHE A 13 -20.64 2.44 8.14
CA PHE A 13 -19.51 1.53 8.09
C PHE A 13 -18.64 1.72 6.83
N GLN A 14 -19.24 2.01 5.67
CA GLN A 14 -18.45 2.23 4.45
C GLN A 14 -17.58 3.48 4.55
N LEU A 15 -18.10 4.53 5.21
CA LEU A 15 -17.38 5.77 5.43
C LEU A 15 -16.26 5.56 6.46
N GLU A 16 -16.52 4.84 7.54
CA GLU A 16 -15.51 4.45 8.53
C GLU A 16 -14.36 3.67 7.89
N MET A 17 -14.68 2.68 7.05
CA MET A 17 -13.66 1.93 6.29
C MET A 17 -12.92 2.81 5.29
N GLY A 18 -13.58 3.81 4.70
CA GLY A 18 -12.94 4.83 3.88
C GLY A 18 -11.86 5.59 4.66
N PHE A 19 -12.20 6.08 5.85
CA PHE A 19 -11.25 6.77 6.73
C PHE A 19 -10.14 5.86 7.25
N ALA A 20 -10.44 4.60 7.58
CA ALA A 20 -9.43 3.62 7.98
C ALA A 20 -8.40 3.40 6.86
N ASN A 21 -8.85 3.23 5.62
CA ASN A 21 -7.96 3.10 4.47
C ASN A 21 -7.16 4.38 4.18
N LEU A 22 -7.76 5.57 4.36
CA LEU A 22 -7.05 6.85 4.25
C LEU A 22 -5.93 6.95 5.29
N ALA A 23 -6.21 6.60 6.54
CA ALA A 23 -5.21 6.60 7.61
C ALA A 23 -4.05 5.65 7.28
N LEU A 24 -4.35 4.42 6.85
CA LEU A 24 -3.32 3.46 6.40
C LEU A 24 -2.48 4.00 5.23
N GLY A 25 -3.11 4.70 4.27
CA GLY A 25 -2.41 5.35 3.16
C GLY A 25 -1.43 6.43 3.62
N VAL A 26 -1.87 7.30 4.54
CA VAL A 26 -1.01 8.34 5.13
C VAL A 26 0.15 7.73 5.91
N LEU A 27 -0.10 6.69 6.71
CA LEU A 27 0.96 5.94 7.41
C LEU A 27 1.96 5.32 6.41
N GLY A 28 1.47 4.79 5.29
CA GLY A 28 2.32 4.28 4.21
C GLY A 28 3.25 5.34 3.63
N ILE A 29 2.72 6.52 3.28
CA ILE A 29 3.49 7.64 2.74
C ILE A 29 4.59 8.08 3.73
N VAL A 30 4.24 8.25 5.00
CA VAL A 30 5.21 8.69 6.02
C VAL A 30 6.27 7.60 6.30
N ALA A 31 5.91 6.32 6.20
CA ALA A 31 6.84 5.20 6.40
C ALA A 31 7.92 5.07 5.31
N VAL A 32 7.75 5.72 4.14
CA VAL A 32 8.76 5.72 3.08
C VAL A 32 10.05 6.39 3.55
N SER A 33 9.93 7.54 4.24
CA SER A 33 11.07 8.36 4.68
C SER A 33 11.58 8.00 6.07
N ARG A 34 10.76 7.39 6.93
CA ARG A 34 11.12 7.06 8.32
C ARG A 34 11.77 5.67 8.47
N ARG A 35 12.69 5.54 9.44
CA ARG A 35 13.42 4.31 9.79
C ARG A 35 13.50 4.03 11.30
N ASP A 36 12.84 4.87 12.08
CA ASP A 36 12.90 4.98 13.54
C ASP A 36 11.83 4.17 14.27
N GLY A 37 11.32 3.10 13.65
CA GLY A 37 10.20 2.33 14.19
C GLY A 37 8.85 2.65 13.55
N PHE A 38 8.75 3.73 12.78
CA PHE A 38 7.48 4.11 12.16
C PHE A 38 6.98 3.08 11.13
N ARG A 39 7.90 2.40 10.43
CA ARG A 39 7.56 1.32 9.49
C ARG A 39 6.89 0.16 10.19
N GLU A 40 7.42 -0.25 11.34
CA GLU A 40 6.83 -1.28 12.20
C GLU A 40 5.42 -0.88 12.59
N ALA A 41 5.23 0.35 13.08
CA ALA A 41 3.91 0.85 13.47
C ALA A 41 2.92 0.81 12.29
N THR A 42 3.35 1.22 11.10
CA THR A 42 2.52 1.12 9.88
C THR A 42 2.18 -0.33 9.55
N VAL A 43 3.14 -1.27 9.61
CA VAL A 43 2.88 -2.69 9.35
C VAL A 43 1.93 -3.29 10.38
N ILE A 44 2.09 -2.93 11.66
CA ILE A 44 1.18 -3.34 12.75
C ILE A 44 -0.23 -2.84 12.48
N ALA A 45 -0.40 -1.57 12.11
CA ALA A 45 -1.71 -1.00 11.80
C ALA A 45 -2.40 -1.75 10.64
N VAL A 46 -1.66 -2.02 9.55
CA VAL A 46 -2.18 -2.80 8.41
C VAL A 46 -2.55 -4.23 8.84
N ALA A 47 -1.73 -4.86 9.68
CA ALA A 47 -1.99 -6.22 10.17
C ALA A 47 -3.23 -6.28 11.06
N ILE A 48 -3.39 -5.36 12.00
CA ILE A 48 -4.55 -5.31 12.90
C ILE A 48 -5.85 -5.13 12.09
N ILE A 49 -5.87 -4.16 11.17
CA ILE A 49 -7.07 -3.89 10.36
C ILE A 49 -7.36 -5.07 9.42
N GLY A 50 -6.33 -5.63 8.77
CA GLY A 50 -6.49 -6.78 7.86
C GLY A 50 -6.99 -8.02 8.57
N LEU A 51 -6.35 -8.42 9.68
CA LEU A 51 -6.75 -9.59 10.47
C LEU A 51 -8.14 -9.40 11.08
N GLY A 52 -8.44 -8.22 11.63
CA GLY A 52 -9.76 -7.89 12.18
C GLY A 52 -10.85 -8.02 11.13
N ALA A 53 -10.64 -7.46 9.92
CA ALA A 53 -11.59 -7.61 8.82
C ALA A 53 -11.77 -9.08 8.43
N THR A 54 -10.69 -9.85 8.29
CA THR A 54 -10.78 -11.29 7.99
C THR A 54 -11.59 -12.06 9.04
N ILE A 55 -11.40 -11.76 10.33
CA ILE A 55 -12.19 -12.40 11.40
C ILE A 55 -13.68 -12.08 11.21
N VAL A 56 -14.04 -10.83 10.96
CA VAL A 56 -15.44 -10.42 10.71
C VAL A 56 -16.03 -11.16 9.52
N HIS A 57 -15.32 -11.25 8.40
CA HIS A 57 -15.78 -11.98 7.22
C HIS A 57 -15.94 -13.49 7.50
N ILE A 58 -15.00 -14.11 8.22
CA ILE A 58 -15.10 -15.54 8.60
C ILE A 58 -16.30 -15.77 9.52
N MET A 59 -16.53 -14.89 10.50
CA MET A 59 -17.70 -14.98 11.37
C MET A 59 -19.00 -14.89 10.59
N ASP A 60 -19.10 -13.96 9.63
CA ASP A 60 -20.26 -13.85 8.75
C ASP A 60 -20.45 -15.12 7.91
N ILE A 61 -19.38 -15.64 7.29
CA ILE A 61 -19.43 -16.90 6.53
C ILE A 61 -19.97 -18.05 7.39
N ILE A 62 -19.50 -18.18 8.64
CA ILE A 62 -19.93 -19.25 9.56
C ILE A 62 -21.41 -19.07 9.95
N GLN A 63 -21.84 -17.84 10.20
CA GLN A 63 -23.18 -17.55 10.73
C GLN A 63 -24.26 -17.55 9.65
N THR A 64 -23.95 -17.04 8.45
CA THR A 64 -24.94 -16.76 7.40
C THR A 64 -24.70 -17.57 6.13
N GLY A 65 -23.54 -18.21 5.98
CA GLY A 65 -23.16 -18.90 4.74
C GLY A 65 -22.87 -17.93 3.58
N ASN A 66 -22.66 -16.64 3.85
CA ASN A 66 -22.43 -15.63 2.84
C ASN A 66 -21.09 -15.82 2.12
N LEU A 67 -21.08 -16.56 1.01
CA LEU A 67 -19.89 -16.80 0.20
C LEU A 67 -19.73 -15.79 -0.96
N ALA A 68 -20.42 -14.64 -0.91
CA ALA A 68 -20.30 -13.62 -1.94
C ALA A 68 -18.82 -13.23 -2.18
N PRO A 69 -18.41 -12.92 -3.43
CA PRO A 69 -17.01 -12.67 -3.76
C PRO A 69 -16.33 -11.62 -2.88
N GLY A 70 -17.00 -10.55 -2.49
CA GLY A 70 -16.42 -9.54 -1.61
C GLY A 70 -16.40 -9.93 -0.13
N ASN A 71 -17.09 -11.01 0.28
CA ASN A 71 -16.92 -11.60 1.61
C ASN A 71 -15.76 -12.62 1.62
N THR A 72 -15.50 -13.28 0.49
CA THR A 72 -14.53 -14.36 0.38
C THR A 72 -13.18 -13.90 -0.18
N LEU A 73 -13.13 -13.34 -1.39
CA LEU A 73 -11.91 -12.88 -2.04
C LEU A 73 -11.25 -11.71 -1.30
N GLN A 74 -12.04 -10.91 -0.58
CA GLN A 74 -11.51 -9.81 0.23
C GLN A 74 -10.57 -10.33 1.34
N ASN A 75 -10.82 -11.53 1.89
CA ASN A 75 -9.95 -12.14 2.89
C ASN A 75 -8.54 -12.41 2.36
N ILE A 76 -8.41 -12.77 1.08
CA ILE A 76 -7.11 -12.94 0.44
C ILE A 76 -6.34 -11.62 0.50
N SER A 77 -6.99 -10.51 0.12
CA SER A 77 -6.35 -9.19 0.16
C SER A 77 -6.03 -8.73 1.59
N ASN A 78 -6.92 -9.02 2.55
CA ASN A 78 -6.75 -8.66 3.96
C ASN A 78 -5.55 -9.37 4.61
N LEU A 79 -5.24 -10.60 4.19
CA LEU A 79 -4.11 -11.39 4.70
C LEU A 79 -2.83 -11.19 3.87
N LEU A 80 -2.96 -11.03 2.56
CA LEU A 80 -1.81 -10.88 1.66
C LEU A 80 -1.03 -9.59 1.95
N LYS A 81 -1.73 -8.46 2.15
CA LYS A 81 -1.10 -7.16 2.43
C LYS A 81 -0.17 -7.21 3.65
N PRO A 82 -0.63 -7.57 4.87
CA PRO A 82 0.25 -7.63 6.02
C PRO A 82 1.33 -8.70 5.88
N THR A 83 1.04 -9.85 5.26
CA THR A 83 2.05 -10.90 5.03
C THR A 83 3.22 -10.36 4.19
N LEU A 84 2.92 -9.69 3.06
CA LEU A 84 3.94 -9.08 2.21
C LEU A 84 4.69 -7.98 2.95
N LEU A 85 3.99 -7.10 3.67
CA LEU A 85 4.62 -6.01 4.41
C LEU A 85 5.53 -6.52 5.54
N ILE A 86 5.13 -7.55 6.27
CA ILE A 86 5.97 -8.21 7.27
C ILE A 86 7.20 -8.82 6.60
N GLY A 87 7.02 -9.55 5.48
CA GLY A 87 8.12 -10.12 4.71
C GLY A 87 9.13 -9.07 4.25
N PHE A 88 8.65 -7.96 3.68
CA PHE A 88 9.50 -6.84 3.26
C PHE A 88 10.17 -6.13 4.43
N LEU A 89 9.47 -5.97 5.56
CA LEU A 89 10.05 -5.37 6.75
C LEU A 89 11.18 -6.24 7.31
N VAL A 90 10.96 -7.56 7.41
CA VAL A 90 11.99 -8.52 7.85
C VAL A 90 13.18 -8.50 6.89
N ALA A 91 12.93 -8.49 5.58
CA ALA A 91 14.00 -8.40 4.58
C ALA A 91 14.80 -7.09 4.71
N SER A 92 14.12 -5.95 4.87
CA SER A 92 14.73 -4.63 5.11
C SER A 92 15.60 -4.65 6.36
N ARG A 93 15.10 -5.19 7.47
CA ARG A 93 15.84 -5.27 8.73
C ARG A 93 17.07 -6.18 8.63
N ARG A 94 16.97 -7.30 7.92
CA ARG A 94 18.12 -8.19 7.66
C ARG A 94 19.18 -7.50 6.80
N ALA A 95 18.78 -6.73 5.79
CA ALA A 95 19.71 -5.98 4.95
C ALA A 95 20.38 -4.81 5.72
N GLU A 96 19.64 -4.15 6.60
CA GLU A 96 20.14 -3.09 7.49
C GLU A 96 21.11 -3.61 8.56
N ALA A 97 20.95 -4.85 9.02
CA ALA A 97 21.77 -5.43 10.08
C ALA A 97 23.13 -5.96 9.62
N LYS A 98 23.38 -6.05 8.30
CA LYS A 98 24.66 -6.55 7.80
C LYS A 98 25.81 -5.58 8.13
N PRO A 99 27.02 -6.08 8.46
CA PRO A 99 28.17 -5.21 8.75
C PRO A 99 28.58 -4.29 7.59
N ASP A 100 28.34 -4.73 6.35
CA ASP A 100 28.62 -4.01 5.09
C ASP A 100 27.40 -3.21 4.57
N SER A 101 26.39 -2.98 5.42
CA SER A 101 25.16 -2.31 4.97
C SER A 101 25.39 -0.85 4.58
N GLU A 102 25.02 -0.52 3.34
CA GLU A 102 25.03 0.86 2.84
C GLU A 102 23.78 1.67 3.26
N VAL A 103 22.80 1.06 3.95
CA VAL A 103 21.46 1.67 4.12
C VAL A 103 21.46 3.02 4.89
N ARG A 104 22.56 3.34 5.57
CA ARG A 104 22.74 4.60 6.33
C ARG A 104 23.84 5.51 5.75
N THR A 105 24.35 5.21 4.56
CA THR A 105 25.36 6.05 3.92
C THR A 105 24.70 7.20 3.15
N PRO A 106 25.36 8.37 3.06
CA PRO A 106 24.87 9.49 2.24
C PRO A 106 24.62 9.10 0.78
N GLU A 107 25.43 8.20 0.22
CA GLU A 107 25.33 7.71 -1.15
C GLU A 107 24.02 6.94 -1.36
N PHE A 108 23.67 6.05 -0.42
CA PHE A 108 22.42 5.32 -0.46
C PHE A 108 21.21 6.24 -0.28
N ASP A 109 21.31 7.22 0.62
CA ASP A 109 20.26 8.22 0.83
C ASP A 109 20.04 9.08 -0.43
N GLN A 110 21.12 9.47 -1.12
CA GLN A 110 21.06 10.19 -2.38
C GLN A 110 20.45 9.34 -3.50
N TRP A 111 20.81 8.05 -3.57
CA TRP A 111 20.28 7.11 -4.55
C TRP A 111 18.77 6.85 -4.35
N ARG A 112 18.33 6.61 -3.10
CA ARG A 112 16.93 6.27 -2.80
C ARG A 112 16.00 7.48 -2.76
N GLY A 113 16.51 8.68 -2.53
CA GLY A 113 15.72 9.90 -2.38
C GLY A 113 14.72 10.12 -3.52
N PRO A 114 15.17 10.14 -4.78
CA PRO A 114 14.28 10.25 -5.95
C PRO A 114 13.25 9.13 -6.03
N LEU A 115 13.63 7.89 -5.72
CA LEU A 115 12.74 6.72 -5.73
C LEU A 115 11.63 6.85 -4.68
N GLY A 116 11.95 7.31 -3.47
CA GLY A 116 10.98 7.53 -2.41
C GLY A 116 9.94 8.60 -2.77
N GLY A 117 10.39 9.72 -3.34
CA GLY A 117 9.49 10.77 -3.83
C GLY A 117 8.60 10.28 -4.98
N ALA A 118 9.18 9.55 -5.94
CA ALA A 118 8.45 8.97 -7.06
C ALA A 118 7.37 7.97 -6.61
N ALA A 119 7.70 7.09 -5.66
CA ALA A 119 6.76 6.10 -5.12
C ALA A 119 5.59 6.77 -4.36
N GLY A 120 5.87 7.81 -3.57
CA GLY A 120 4.84 8.58 -2.88
C GLY A 120 3.89 9.28 -3.86
N PHE A 121 4.44 9.92 -4.89
CA PHE A 121 3.65 10.56 -5.94
C PHE A 121 2.80 9.56 -6.73
N ALA A 122 3.39 8.45 -7.18
CA ALA A 122 2.68 7.40 -7.89
C ALA A 122 1.52 6.84 -7.06
N THR A 123 1.75 6.61 -5.76
CA THR A 123 0.69 6.16 -4.83
C THR A 123 -0.45 7.16 -4.76
N ALA A 124 -0.15 8.46 -4.61
CA ALA A 124 -1.16 9.51 -4.58
C ALA A 124 -1.95 9.58 -5.91
N CYS A 125 -1.27 9.58 -7.05
CA CYS A 125 -1.92 9.60 -8.36
C CYS A 125 -2.85 8.41 -8.59
N ILE A 126 -2.38 7.19 -8.30
CA ILE A 126 -3.19 5.97 -8.46
C ILE A 126 -4.39 6.00 -7.52
N ALA A 127 -4.21 6.41 -6.26
CA ALA A 127 -5.29 6.51 -5.28
C ALA A 127 -6.35 7.56 -5.70
N THR A 128 -5.91 8.73 -6.17
CA THR A 128 -6.81 9.78 -6.69
C THR A 128 -7.55 9.28 -7.94
N ALA A 129 -6.84 8.65 -8.88
CA ALA A 129 -7.45 8.10 -10.09
C ALA A 129 -8.49 7.02 -9.77
N PHE A 130 -8.22 6.18 -8.77
CA PHE A 130 -9.18 5.20 -8.28
C PHE A 130 -10.43 5.87 -7.69
N GLY A 131 -10.25 6.88 -6.83
CA GLY A 131 -11.36 7.64 -6.25
C GLY A 131 -12.24 8.33 -7.32
N LEU A 132 -11.62 9.02 -8.28
CA LEU A 132 -12.32 9.63 -9.41
C LEU A 132 -12.99 8.57 -10.29
N GLY A 133 -12.34 7.42 -10.46
CA GLY A 133 -12.90 6.24 -11.10
C GLY A 133 -14.26 5.85 -10.56
N PHE A 134 -14.42 5.79 -9.23
CA PHE A 134 -15.72 5.53 -8.61
C PHE A 134 -16.71 6.68 -8.82
N TRP A 135 -16.25 7.93 -8.69
CA TRP A 135 -17.10 9.11 -8.89
C TRP A 135 -17.74 9.16 -10.28
N PHE A 136 -16.97 8.82 -11.32
CA PHE A 136 -17.43 8.81 -12.71
C PHE A 136 -17.97 7.46 -13.18
N GLY A 137 -18.09 6.46 -12.30
CA GLY A 137 -18.58 5.13 -12.67
C GLY A 137 -17.65 4.33 -13.61
N GLN A 138 -16.37 4.71 -13.71
CA GLN A 138 -15.36 4.05 -14.54
C GLN A 138 -14.08 3.71 -13.75
N PRO A 139 -14.17 2.93 -12.65
CA PRO A 139 -13.03 2.69 -11.76
C PRO A 139 -11.85 2.02 -12.48
N GLY A 140 -12.08 1.05 -13.36
CA GLY A 140 -11.01 0.35 -14.06
C GLY A 140 -10.22 1.26 -15.02
N LEU A 141 -10.94 1.99 -15.90
CA LEU A 141 -10.32 2.82 -16.93
C LEU A 141 -9.54 3.99 -16.34
N ILE A 142 -10.14 4.73 -15.39
CA ILE A 142 -9.49 5.90 -14.80
C ILE A 142 -8.29 5.48 -13.93
N THR A 143 -8.41 4.37 -13.18
CA THR A 143 -7.25 3.82 -12.43
C THR A 143 -6.12 3.40 -13.36
N LEU A 144 -6.43 2.74 -14.47
CA LEU A 144 -5.42 2.33 -15.46
C LEU A 144 -4.67 3.55 -16.01
N PHE A 145 -5.39 4.63 -16.33
CA PHE A 145 -4.76 5.88 -16.76
C PHE A 145 -3.82 6.44 -15.68
N GLY A 146 -4.25 6.45 -14.41
CA GLY A 146 -3.42 6.88 -13.28
C GLY A 146 -2.16 6.02 -13.10
N ILE A 147 -2.25 4.71 -13.31
CA ILE A 147 -1.11 3.77 -13.29
C ILE A 147 -0.14 4.10 -14.42
N LEU A 148 -0.62 4.26 -15.65
CA LEU A 148 0.20 4.56 -16.82
C LEU A 148 0.94 5.89 -16.65
N LEU A 149 0.24 6.93 -16.19
CA LEU A 149 0.84 8.24 -15.90
C LEU A 149 1.94 8.11 -14.84
N SER A 150 1.67 7.38 -13.76
CA SER A 150 2.63 7.15 -12.68
C SER A 150 3.86 6.39 -13.18
N PHE A 151 3.68 5.42 -14.08
CA PHE A 151 4.77 4.64 -14.67
C PHE A 151 5.67 5.51 -15.56
N VAL A 152 5.08 6.39 -16.38
CA VAL A 152 5.84 7.35 -17.20
C VAL A 152 6.68 8.28 -16.32
N ILE A 153 6.11 8.80 -15.24
CA ILE A 153 6.82 9.69 -14.31
C ILE A 153 7.95 8.95 -13.60
N LEU A 154 7.71 7.69 -13.17
CA LEU A 154 8.73 6.85 -12.57
C LEU A 154 9.91 6.64 -13.53
N ILE A 155 9.63 6.32 -14.81
CA ILE A 155 10.66 6.18 -15.85
C ILE A 155 11.45 7.47 -16.02
N ILE A 156 10.78 8.63 -16.10
CA ILE A 156 11.46 9.92 -16.25
C ILE A 156 12.38 10.20 -15.06
N ILE A 157 11.94 9.92 -13.84
CA ILE A 157 12.76 10.09 -12.62
C ILE A 157 13.97 9.16 -12.65
N LEU A 158 13.78 7.89 -13.02
CA LEU A 158 14.86 6.92 -13.15
C LEU A 158 15.89 7.34 -14.21
N LEU A 159 15.44 7.78 -15.39
CA LEU A 159 16.30 8.24 -16.48
C LEU A 159 17.07 9.53 -16.15
N ARG A 160 16.55 10.37 -15.26
CA ARG A 160 17.19 11.61 -14.80
C ARG A 160 18.00 11.44 -13.52
N SER A 161 17.91 10.29 -12.85
CA SER A 161 18.65 10.02 -11.63
C SER A 161 20.15 9.85 -11.95
N PRO A 162 21.06 10.58 -11.30
CA PRO A 162 22.52 10.48 -11.53
C PRO A 162 23.14 9.12 -11.15
N SER A 163 22.34 8.11 -10.78
CA SER A 163 22.74 6.87 -10.12
C SER A 163 23.66 5.94 -10.92
N HIS A 164 24.01 6.26 -12.16
CA HIS A 164 25.00 5.51 -12.94
C HIS A 164 26.47 5.74 -12.47
N ARG A 165 26.71 6.53 -11.42
CA ARG A 165 28.04 6.77 -10.85
C ARG A 165 28.28 6.16 -9.47
N VAL A 166 27.49 5.19 -9.05
CA VAL A 166 27.88 4.33 -7.91
C VAL A 166 28.80 3.25 -8.44
N ARG A 167 30.12 3.45 -8.28
CA ARG A 167 31.10 2.38 -8.50
C ARG A 167 30.99 1.42 -7.32
N TRP A 168 30.33 0.30 -7.55
CA TRP A 168 30.45 -0.86 -6.66
C TRP A 168 31.91 -1.31 -6.71
N SER A 169 32.66 -1.08 -5.63
CA SER A 169 34.03 -1.56 -5.44
C SER A 169 34.03 -2.92 -4.78
#